data_AF-A0A351VD41-F1
#
_entry.id   AF-A0A351VD41-F1
#
_cell.length_a   1.000
_cell.length_b   1.000
_cell.length_c   1.000
_cell.angle_alpha   90.00
_cell.angle_beta   90.00
_cell.angle_gamma   90.00
#
_symmetry.space_group_name_H-M   'P 1'
#
loop_
_entity.id
_entity.type
_entity.pdbx_description
1 polymer ?
#
loop_
_entity_poly.entity_id
_entity_poly.type
_entity_poly.pdbx_seq_one_letter_code
_entity_poly.pdbx_strand_id
1 'polypeptide(L)'
;YVGYGSKEEIEKTKTGLEKETGLSVYEKRRSRADSLAENKKYASALKCYDRLLEELPEEEKELKAKVLHNKGVVYTGLFQFRSAAENFKLAYEVTGKEEDYTSYLAASRMYMEETEYVNFTAAKEQGHEQILKVEKLMEEALEAFEGTQESRMLFTLKVCKDEENSVSYCEEAQRITGLLKEQYRKMAARD
;
A
#
# COMPACT_ATOMS: atom_id res chain seq x y z
N TYR A 1 -31.97 -15.37 47.10
CA TYR A 1 -32.60 -15.20 45.79
C TYR A 1 -31.53 -14.63 44.87
N VAL A 2 -30.80 -15.50 44.17
CA VAL A 2 -29.71 -15.07 43.27
C VAL A 2 -30.37 -14.81 41.92
N GLY A 3 -30.65 -13.53 41.63
CA GLY A 3 -31.23 -13.11 40.38
C GLY A 3 -30.23 -13.35 39.26
N TYR A 4 -30.26 -14.56 38.69
CA TYR A 4 -29.72 -14.77 37.35
C TYR A 4 -30.46 -13.78 36.45
N GLY A 5 -29.69 -12.88 35.82
CA GLY A 5 -30.22 -11.86 34.92
C GLY A 5 -31.23 -12.47 33.97
N SER A 6 -32.23 -11.66 33.60
CA SER A 6 -33.23 -12.05 32.61
C SER A 6 -32.55 -12.66 31.38
N LYS A 7 -33.19 -13.63 30.71
CA LYS A 7 -32.58 -14.33 29.54
C LYS A 7 -32.02 -13.34 28.51
N GLU A 8 -32.67 -12.20 28.34
CA GLU A 8 -32.21 -11.11 27.47
C GLU A 8 -30.90 -10.45 27.90
N GLU A 9 -30.63 -10.31 29.21
CA GLU A 9 -29.37 -9.74 29.72
C GLU A 9 -28.21 -10.71 29.54
N ILE A 10 -28.45 -12.02 29.69
CA ILE A 10 -27.47 -13.07 29.43
C ILE A 10 -27.14 -13.14 27.93
N GLU A 11 -28.14 -12.99 27.08
CA GLU A 11 -27.96 -13.02 25.63
C GLU A 11 -27.26 -11.75 25.10
N LYS A 12 -27.55 -10.58 25.68
CA LYS A 12 -26.82 -9.33 25.41
C LYS A 12 -25.37 -9.38 25.89
N THR A 13 -25.09 -9.96 27.06
CA THR A 13 -23.71 -10.10 27.54
C THR A 13 -22.93 -11.14 26.73
N LYS A 14 -23.56 -12.25 26.33
CA LYS A 14 -22.92 -13.26 25.47
C LYS A 14 -22.58 -12.70 24.09
N THR A 15 -23.51 -11.98 23.46
CA THR A 15 -23.27 -11.34 22.16
C THR A 15 -22.22 -10.24 22.23
N GLY A 16 -22.13 -9.50 23.34
CA GLY A 16 -21.05 -8.54 23.61
C GLY A 16 -19.67 -9.21 23.69
N LEU A 17 -19.56 -10.30 24.47
CA LEU A 17 -18.32 -11.06 24.61
C LEU A 17 -17.88 -11.73 23.31
N GLU A 18 -18.82 -12.25 22.51
CA GLU A 18 -18.54 -12.83 21.19
C GLU A 18 -18.05 -11.77 20.19
N LYS A 19 -18.60 -10.55 20.24
CA LYS A 19 -18.11 -9.42 19.44
C LYS A 19 -16.71 -8.97 19.87
N GLU A 20 -16.46 -8.78 21.16
CA GLU A 20 -15.13 -8.40 21.66
C GLU A 20 -14.04 -9.46 21.38
N THR A 21 -14.39 -10.73 21.50
CA THR A 21 -13.48 -11.83 21.15
C THR A 21 -13.25 -11.94 19.65
N GLY A 22 -14.29 -11.72 18.82
CA GLY A 22 -14.20 -11.66 17.36
C GLY A 22 -13.33 -10.50 16.86
N LEU A 23 -13.55 -9.29 17.38
CA LEU A 23 -12.72 -8.10 17.14
C LEU A 23 -11.24 -8.40 17.38
N SER A 24 -10.92 -9.08 18.50
CA SER A 24 -9.55 -9.49 18.83
C SER A 24 -8.97 -10.49 17.82
N VAL A 25 -9.78 -11.41 17.27
CA VAL A 25 -9.33 -12.41 16.30
C VAL A 25 -8.97 -11.76 14.96
N TYR A 26 -9.80 -10.85 14.45
CA TYR A 26 -9.54 -10.18 13.18
C TYR A 26 -8.32 -9.25 13.28
N GLU A 27 -8.17 -8.52 14.40
CA GLU A 27 -6.99 -7.68 14.63
C GLU A 27 -5.69 -8.50 14.72
N LYS A 28 -5.71 -9.68 15.34
CA LYS A 28 -4.54 -10.59 15.35
C LYS A 28 -4.19 -11.09 13.95
N ARG A 29 -5.19 -11.41 13.13
CA ARG A 29 -4.98 -11.83 11.73
C ARG A 29 -4.40 -10.69 10.89
N ARG A 30 -4.90 -9.46 11.08
CA ARG A 30 -4.35 -8.25 10.46
C ARG A 30 -2.89 -8.06 10.87
N SER A 31 -2.59 -8.05 12.17
CA SER A 31 -1.23 -7.89 12.69
C SER A 31 -0.25 -8.93 12.13
N ARG A 32 -0.70 -10.18 11.94
CA ARG A 32 0.11 -11.20 11.25
C ARG A 32 0.39 -10.83 9.79
N ALA A 33 -0.60 -10.32 9.07
CA ALA A 33 -0.43 -9.88 7.69
C ALA A 33 0.50 -8.66 7.59
N ASP A 34 0.36 -7.70 8.52
CA ASP A 34 1.21 -6.52 8.64
C ASP A 34 2.68 -6.94 8.85
N SER A 35 2.93 -7.90 9.76
CA SER A 35 4.27 -8.43 9.99
C SER A 35 4.85 -9.10 8.73
N LEU A 36 4.04 -9.79 7.92
CA LEU A 36 4.50 -10.33 6.64
C LEU A 36 4.87 -9.21 5.65
N ALA A 37 4.08 -8.14 5.60
CA ALA A 37 4.34 -6.97 4.77
C ALA A 37 5.63 -6.24 5.18
N GLU A 38 5.84 -6.01 6.48
CA GLU A 38 7.06 -5.42 7.04
C GLU A 38 8.32 -6.24 6.67
N ASN A 39 8.18 -7.57 6.66
CA ASN A 39 9.24 -8.49 6.24
C ASN A 39 9.36 -8.64 4.71
N LYS A 40 8.69 -7.78 3.93
CA LYS A 40 8.68 -7.76 2.46
C LYS A 40 8.18 -9.06 1.81
N LYS A 41 7.45 -9.89 2.55
CA LYS A 41 6.79 -11.10 2.05
C LYS A 41 5.42 -10.75 1.46
N TYR A 42 5.43 -9.91 0.44
CA TYR A 42 4.22 -9.26 -0.07
C TYR A 42 3.19 -10.24 -0.63
N ALA A 43 3.61 -11.29 -1.33
CA ALA A 43 2.67 -12.27 -1.87
C ALA A 43 1.89 -13.02 -0.77
N SER A 44 2.56 -13.33 0.34
CA SER A 44 1.94 -13.96 1.51
C SER A 44 1.06 -12.99 2.30
N ALA A 45 1.49 -11.73 2.44
CA ALA A 45 0.70 -10.68 3.07
C ALA A 45 -0.62 -10.44 2.32
N LEU A 46 -0.59 -10.32 0.98
CA LEU A 46 -1.79 -10.16 0.15
C LEU A 46 -2.79 -11.30 0.36
N LYS A 47 -2.34 -12.57 0.34
CA LYS A 47 -3.21 -13.73 0.62
C LYS A 47 -3.89 -13.63 1.99
N CYS A 48 -3.17 -13.15 3.01
CA CYS A 48 -3.73 -12.97 4.35
C CYS A 48 -4.77 -11.85 4.39
N TYR A 49 -4.50 -10.72 3.73
CA TYR A 49 -5.48 -9.62 3.63
C TYR A 49 -6.71 -10.00 2.82
N ASP A 50 -6.56 -10.71 1.70
CA ASP A 50 -7.69 -11.17 0.87
C ASP A 50 -8.66 -12.02 1.69
N ARG A 51 -8.14 -13.05 2.38
CA ARG A 51 -8.95 -13.90 3.27
C ARG A 51 -9.58 -13.12 4.40
N LEU A 52 -8.87 -12.15 4.96
CA LEU A 52 -9.40 -11.30 6.03
C LEU A 52 -10.56 -10.44 5.53
N LEU A 53 -10.46 -9.86 4.33
CA LEU A 53 -11.53 -9.05 3.72
C LEU A 53 -12.77 -9.88 3.35
N GLU A 54 -12.60 -11.16 3.00
CA GLU A 54 -13.71 -12.10 2.73
C GLU A 54 -14.48 -12.47 3.99
N GLU A 55 -13.80 -12.57 5.13
CA GLU A 55 -14.39 -13.02 6.41
C GLU A 55 -14.86 -11.87 7.31
N LEU A 56 -14.43 -10.63 7.04
CA LEU A 56 -14.76 -9.47 7.87
C LEU A 56 -16.26 -9.16 7.84
N PRO A 57 -16.93 -9.03 9.00
CA PRO A 57 -18.32 -8.56 9.08
C PRO A 57 -18.49 -7.14 8.53
N GLU A 58 -19.68 -6.80 8.04
CA GLU A 58 -19.97 -5.46 7.50
C GLU A 58 -19.88 -4.35 8.55
N GLU A 59 -20.07 -4.70 9.83
CA GLU A 59 -19.99 -3.77 10.95
C GLU A 59 -18.55 -3.30 11.20
N GLU A 60 -17.55 -4.08 10.80
CA GLU A 60 -16.11 -3.82 11.03
C GLU A 60 -15.51 -2.86 9.99
N LYS A 61 -16.19 -1.75 9.71
CA LYS A 61 -15.80 -0.78 8.68
C LYS A 61 -14.40 -0.21 8.89
N GLU A 62 -14.07 0.15 10.13
CA GLU A 62 -12.76 0.70 10.48
C GLU A 62 -11.63 -0.30 10.21
N LEU A 63 -11.83 -1.56 10.60
CA LEU A 63 -10.84 -2.61 10.38
C LEU A 63 -10.72 -2.94 8.90
N LYS A 64 -11.84 -3.00 8.18
CA LYS A 64 -11.86 -3.19 6.72
C LYS A 64 -11.08 -2.11 5.99
N ALA A 65 -11.28 -0.83 6.32
CA ALA A 65 -10.55 0.28 5.71
C ALA A 65 -9.03 0.18 5.98
N LYS A 66 -8.63 -0.13 7.22
CA LYS A 66 -7.20 -0.34 7.56
C LYS A 66 -6.59 -1.49 6.76
N VAL A 67 -7.32 -2.60 6.61
CA VAL A 67 -6.85 -3.76 5.83
C VAL A 67 -6.70 -3.40 4.35
N LEU A 68 -7.66 -2.66 3.79
CA LEU A 68 -7.58 -2.14 2.41
C LEU A 68 -6.38 -1.20 2.23
N HIS A 69 -6.17 -0.27 3.16
CA HIS A 69 -5.01 0.62 3.14
C HIS A 69 -3.69 -0.18 3.15
N ASN A 70 -3.54 -1.10 4.09
CA ASN A 70 -2.32 -1.90 4.21
C ASN A 70 -2.10 -2.78 2.97
N LYS A 71 -3.18 -3.31 2.37
CA LYS A 71 -3.12 -4.01 1.10
C LYS A 71 -2.64 -3.09 -0.04
N GLY A 72 -3.08 -1.84 -0.06
CA GLY A 72 -2.56 -0.79 -0.94
C GLY A 72 -1.06 -0.56 -0.76
N VAL A 73 -0.58 -0.44 0.49
CA VAL A 73 0.85 -0.33 0.82
C VAL A 73 1.65 -1.55 0.33
N VAL A 74 1.09 -2.74 0.40
CA VAL A 74 1.75 -3.93 -0.15
C VAL A 74 1.85 -3.86 -1.68
N TYR A 75 0.81 -3.38 -2.37
CA TYR A 75 0.85 -3.17 -3.81
C TYR A 75 1.84 -2.08 -4.23
N THR A 76 2.02 -1.01 -3.46
CA THR A 76 3.06 0.00 -3.75
C THR A 76 4.46 -0.61 -3.63
N GLY A 77 4.71 -1.46 -2.63
CA GLY A 77 5.96 -2.23 -2.50
C GLY A 77 6.23 -3.18 -3.67
N LEU A 78 5.18 -3.62 -4.37
CA LEU A 78 5.26 -4.43 -5.59
C LEU A 78 5.26 -3.59 -6.89
N PHE A 79 5.33 -2.26 -6.79
CA PHE A 79 5.23 -1.32 -7.92
C PHE A 79 3.93 -1.47 -8.73
N GLN A 80 2.88 -2.04 -8.13
CA GLN A 80 1.55 -2.21 -8.74
C GLN A 80 0.66 -1.02 -8.36
N PHE A 81 1.07 0.18 -8.76
CA PHE A 81 0.49 1.43 -8.29
C PHE A 81 -0.99 1.62 -8.67
N ARG A 82 -1.45 1.09 -9.82
CA ARG A 82 -2.88 1.10 -10.16
C ARG A 82 -3.70 0.32 -9.13
N SER A 83 -3.30 -0.90 -8.80
CA SER A 83 -3.96 -1.72 -7.79
C SER A 83 -3.82 -1.11 -6.38
N ALA A 84 -2.70 -0.45 -6.08
CA ALA A 84 -2.56 0.30 -4.84
C ALA A 84 -3.58 1.44 -4.74
N ALA A 85 -3.70 2.26 -5.80
CA ALA A 85 -4.66 3.35 -5.86
C ALA A 85 -6.10 2.85 -5.68
N GLU A 86 -6.48 1.74 -6.33
CA GLU A 86 -7.80 1.13 -6.15
C GLU A 86 -8.07 0.76 -4.67
N ASN A 87 -7.11 0.16 -3.98
CA ASN A 87 -7.29 -0.23 -2.58
C ASN A 87 -7.33 0.98 -1.63
N PHE A 88 -6.51 2.01 -1.86
CA PHE A 88 -6.58 3.25 -1.09
C PHE A 88 -7.89 3.99 -1.31
N LYS A 89 -8.39 4.01 -2.56
CA LYS A 89 -9.70 4.58 -2.88
C LYS A 89 -10.82 3.83 -2.14
N LEU A 90 -10.80 2.51 -2.15
CA LEU A 90 -11.78 1.70 -1.40
C LEU A 90 -11.69 1.97 0.11
N ALA A 91 -10.49 2.12 0.68
CA ALA A 91 -10.32 2.46 2.09
C ALA A 91 -10.93 3.84 2.43
N TYR A 92 -10.67 4.82 1.57
CA TYR A 92 -11.25 6.16 1.67
C TYR A 92 -12.78 6.14 1.56
N GLU A 93 -13.34 5.37 0.64
CA GLU A 93 -14.81 5.25 0.49
C GLU A 93 -15.49 4.64 1.72
N VAL A 94 -14.76 3.84 2.52
CA VAL A 94 -15.31 3.19 3.73
C VAL A 94 -15.30 4.13 4.94
N THR A 95 -14.25 4.93 5.14
CA THR A 95 -14.08 5.76 6.37
C THR A 95 -13.95 7.26 6.13
N GLY A 96 -13.69 7.71 4.90
CA GLY A 96 -13.49 9.11 4.56
C GLY A 96 -12.19 9.72 5.06
N LYS A 97 -11.21 8.92 5.50
CA LYS A 97 -9.94 9.42 6.05
C LYS A 97 -9.09 10.07 4.99
N GLU A 98 -8.64 11.30 5.26
CA GLU A 98 -7.82 12.07 4.31
C GLU A 98 -6.46 11.41 4.01
N GLU A 99 -5.94 10.62 4.93
CA GLU A 99 -4.71 9.84 4.73
C GLU A 99 -4.85 8.81 3.61
N ASP A 100 -6.00 8.12 3.55
CA ASP A 100 -6.33 7.18 2.47
C ASP A 100 -6.47 7.90 1.13
N TYR A 101 -7.10 9.08 1.15
CA TYR A 101 -7.24 9.90 -0.05
C TYR A 101 -5.90 10.42 -0.58
N THR A 102 -5.02 10.86 0.33
CA THR A 102 -3.65 11.28 -0.01
C THR A 102 -2.87 10.11 -0.63
N SER A 103 -3.00 8.91 -0.05
CA SER A 103 -2.35 7.69 -0.55
C SER A 103 -2.90 7.28 -1.93
N TYR A 104 -4.21 7.43 -2.16
CA TYR A 104 -4.84 7.22 -3.45
C TYR A 104 -4.29 8.17 -4.52
N LEU A 105 -4.17 9.46 -4.21
CA LEU A 105 -3.62 10.45 -5.14
C LEU A 105 -2.14 10.19 -5.41
N ALA A 106 -1.34 9.89 -4.39
CA ALA A 106 0.07 9.54 -4.54
C ALA A 106 0.25 8.30 -5.43
N ALA A 107 -0.51 7.22 -5.18
CA ALA A 107 -0.46 6.04 -6.02
C ALA A 107 -0.90 6.34 -7.46
N SER A 108 -1.90 7.21 -7.65
CA SER A 108 -2.34 7.65 -8.98
C SER A 108 -1.24 8.43 -9.72
N ARG A 109 -0.53 9.33 -9.03
CA ARG A 109 0.59 10.09 -9.58
C ARG A 109 1.71 9.18 -10.10
N MET A 110 1.93 8.03 -9.43
CA MET A 110 3.00 7.10 -9.75
C MET A 110 2.77 6.25 -11.01
N TYR A 111 1.52 6.06 -11.45
CA TYR A 111 1.23 5.25 -12.66
C TYR A 111 0.65 6.04 -13.82
N MET A 112 0.02 7.19 -13.57
CA MET A 112 -0.52 8.03 -14.62
C MET A 112 0.58 8.81 -15.33
N GLU A 113 0.42 9.01 -16.63
CA GLU A 113 1.22 9.98 -17.36
C GLU A 113 0.94 11.39 -16.84
N GLU A 114 1.92 12.29 -16.96
CA GLU A 114 1.82 13.64 -16.38
C GLU A 114 0.58 14.40 -16.87
N THR A 115 0.32 14.38 -18.17
CA THR A 115 -0.86 15.05 -18.76
C THR A 115 -2.18 14.42 -18.31
N GLU A 116 -2.23 13.09 -18.16
CA GLU A 116 -3.41 12.38 -17.64
C GLU A 116 -3.66 12.76 -16.19
N TYR A 117 -2.62 12.78 -15.36
CA TYR A 117 -2.71 13.12 -13.95
C TYR A 117 -3.16 14.58 -13.72
N VAL A 118 -2.63 15.53 -14.50
CA VAL A 118 -3.05 16.94 -14.44
C VAL A 118 -4.53 17.08 -14.79
N ASN A 119 -5.00 16.40 -15.84
CA ASN A 119 -6.42 16.42 -16.20
C ASN A 119 -7.30 15.76 -15.12
N PHE A 120 -6.85 14.63 -14.57
CA PHE A 120 -7.51 13.91 -13.50
C PHE A 120 -7.64 14.76 -12.21
N THR A 121 -6.60 15.53 -11.85
CA THR A 121 -6.62 16.40 -10.68
C THR A 121 -7.41 17.69 -10.92
N ALA A 122 -7.33 18.27 -12.11
CA ALA A 122 -8.11 19.46 -12.49
C ALA A 122 -9.62 19.20 -12.52
N ALA A 123 -10.04 17.98 -12.85
CA ALA A 123 -11.45 17.59 -12.86
C ALA A 123 -12.07 17.43 -11.46
N LYS A 124 -11.27 17.50 -10.38
CA LYS A 124 -11.74 17.32 -9.01
C LYS A 124 -12.14 18.64 -8.38
N GLU A 125 -13.38 18.71 -7.88
CA GLU A 125 -13.91 19.89 -7.17
C GLU A 125 -13.40 20.00 -5.72
N GLN A 126 -12.84 18.93 -5.17
CA GLN A 126 -12.39 18.85 -3.77
C GLN A 126 -11.04 18.13 -3.65
N GLY A 127 -10.33 18.40 -2.55
CA GLY A 127 -9.07 17.74 -2.23
C GLY A 127 -7.81 18.44 -2.76
N HIS A 128 -7.88 19.74 -3.04
CA HIS A 128 -6.74 20.53 -3.51
C HIS A 128 -5.55 20.51 -2.53
N GLU A 129 -5.83 20.52 -1.23
CA GLU A 129 -4.78 20.43 -0.21
C GLU A 129 -4.00 19.11 -0.31
N GLN A 130 -4.70 17.99 -0.47
CA GLN A 130 -4.09 16.68 -0.60
C GLN A 130 -3.33 16.54 -1.93
N ILE A 131 -3.80 17.16 -3.01
CA ILE A 131 -3.06 17.23 -4.28
C ILE A 131 -1.74 17.98 -4.09
N LEU A 132 -1.78 19.18 -3.48
CA LEU A 132 -0.56 19.96 -3.19
C LEU A 132 0.42 19.20 -2.29
N LYS A 133 -0.12 18.50 -1.28
CA LYS A 133 0.68 17.64 -0.40
C LYS A 133 1.38 16.52 -1.18
N VAL A 134 0.70 15.88 -2.13
CA VAL A 134 1.30 14.84 -2.98
C VAL A 134 2.40 15.42 -3.87
N GLU A 135 2.17 16.53 -4.55
CA GLU A 135 3.20 17.13 -5.40
C GLU A 135 4.44 17.53 -4.60
N LYS A 136 4.26 18.08 -3.40
CA LYS A 136 5.36 18.37 -2.48
C LYS A 136 6.14 17.10 -2.07
N LEU A 137 5.43 16.01 -1.75
CA LEU A 137 6.08 14.74 -1.42
C LEU A 137 6.85 14.16 -2.62
N MET A 138 6.35 14.34 -3.84
CA MET A 138 7.04 13.91 -5.06
C MET A 138 8.32 14.71 -5.31
N GLU A 139 8.28 16.03 -5.09
CA GLU A 139 9.45 16.91 -5.19
C GLU A 139 10.50 16.51 -4.16
N GLU A 140 10.13 16.39 -2.87
CA GLU A 140 11.03 15.96 -1.80
C GLU A 140 11.64 14.57 -2.08
N ALA A 141 10.85 13.64 -2.61
CA ALA A 141 11.34 12.31 -2.97
C ALA A 141 12.33 12.34 -4.15
N LEU A 142 12.11 13.21 -5.13
CA LEU A 142 13.03 13.40 -6.26
C LEU A 142 14.35 13.99 -5.79
N GLU A 143 14.32 15.06 -5.01
CA GLU A 143 15.52 15.68 -4.43
C GLU A 143 16.32 14.68 -3.58
N ALA A 144 15.63 13.91 -2.73
CA ALA A 144 16.26 12.86 -1.94
C ALA A 144 16.92 11.79 -2.82
N PHE A 145 16.25 11.38 -3.90
CA PHE A 145 16.78 10.41 -4.86
C PHE A 145 18.04 10.94 -5.57
N GLU A 146 18.04 12.21 -5.99
CA GLU A 146 19.18 12.82 -6.69
C GLU A 146 20.48 12.76 -5.86
N GLY A 147 20.37 12.84 -4.52
CA GLY A 147 21.48 12.72 -3.59
C GLY A 147 22.05 11.29 -3.42
N THR A 148 21.36 10.27 -3.90
CA THR A 148 21.73 8.86 -3.69
C THR A 148 22.91 8.39 -4.54
N GLN A 149 23.51 7.26 -4.16
CA GLN A 149 24.54 6.62 -4.99
C GLN A 149 23.93 6.06 -6.28
N GLU A 150 22.71 5.54 -6.20
CA GLU A 150 21.94 4.99 -7.30
C GLU A 150 21.73 6.02 -8.41
N SER A 151 21.35 7.26 -8.05
CA SER A 151 21.24 8.38 -9.00
C SER A 151 22.57 8.64 -9.73
N ARG A 152 23.68 8.72 -9.00
CA ARG A 152 25.02 8.90 -9.60
C ARG A 152 25.38 7.76 -10.55
N MET A 153 25.07 6.52 -10.18
CA MET A 153 25.32 5.35 -11.01
C MET A 153 24.51 5.38 -12.32
N LEU A 154 23.24 5.79 -12.26
CA LEU A 154 22.42 5.98 -13.46
C LEU A 154 22.97 7.09 -14.36
N PHE A 155 23.49 8.17 -13.77
CA PHE A 155 24.18 9.22 -14.54
C PHE A 155 25.41 8.68 -15.26
N THR A 156 26.28 7.92 -14.57
CA THR A 156 27.45 7.27 -15.20
C THR A 156 27.04 6.33 -16.32
N LEU A 157 25.99 5.52 -16.11
CA LEU A 157 25.43 4.66 -17.15
C LEU A 157 24.98 5.43 -18.39
N LYS A 158 24.37 6.61 -18.19
CA LYS A 158 23.96 7.50 -19.29
C LYS A 158 25.18 7.98 -20.09
N VAL A 159 26.24 8.42 -19.40
CA VAL A 159 27.50 8.83 -20.06
C VAL A 159 28.11 7.68 -20.86
N CYS A 160 28.21 6.46 -20.29
CA CYS A 160 28.74 5.31 -21.00
C CYS A 160 27.95 4.96 -22.27
N LYS A 161 26.63 5.17 -22.24
CA LYS A 161 25.77 5.00 -23.42
C LYS A 161 26.06 6.06 -24.49
N ASP A 162 26.20 7.32 -24.07
CA ASP A 162 26.42 8.46 -24.96
C ASP A 162 27.83 8.46 -25.59
N GLU A 163 28.83 7.88 -24.89
CA GLU A 163 30.21 7.71 -25.38
C GLU A 163 30.42 6.43 -26.23
N GLU A 164 29.35 5.73 -26.62
CA GLU A 164 29.38 4.46 -27.36
C GLU A 164 30.23 3.35 -26.70
N ASN A 165 30.47 3.44 -25.39
CA ASN A 165 31.16 2.41 -24.61
C ASN A 165 30.23 1.23 -24.30
N SER A 166 29.86 0.52 -25.37
CA SER A 166 28.80 -0.50 -25.39
C SER A 166 29.04 -1.65 -24.40
N VAL A 167 30.29 -2.07 -24.21
CA VAL A 167 30.63 -3.18 -23.31
C VAL A 167 30.39 -2.80 -21.85
N SER A 168 30.99 -1.68 -21.40
CA SER A 168 30.83 -1.20 -20.01
C SER A 168 29.39 -0.85 -19.67
N TYR A 169 28.64 -0.29 -20.62
CA TYR A 169 27.22 -0.01 -20.45
C TYR A 169 26.39 -1.29 -20.29
N CYS A 170 26.59 -2.28 -21.17
CA CYS A 170 25.80 -3.52 -21.14
C CYS A 170 26.03 -4.31 -19.85
N GLU A 171 27.27 -4.45 -19.41
CA GLU A 171 27.62 -5.19 -18.19
C GLU A 171 26.96 -4.55 -16.94
N GLU A 172 27.10 -3.24 -16.79
CA GLU A 172 26.57 -2.54 -15.62
C GLU A 172 25.03 -2.49 -15.62
N ALA A 173 24.40 -2.31 -16.79
CA ALA A 173 22.96 -2.40 -16.93
C ALA A 173 22.43 -3.80 -16.59
N GLN A 174 23.12 -4.86 -17.04
CA GLN A 174 22.76 -6.24 -16.70
C GLN A 174 22.91 -6.52 -15.21
N ARG A 175 23.98 -6.02 -14.57
CA ARG A 175 24.21 -6.17 -13.14
C ARG A 175 23.09 -5.53 -12.32
N ILE A 176 22.75 -4.27 -12.60
CA ILE A 176 21.70 -3.53 -11.88
C ILE A 176 20.33 -4.19 -12.10
N THR A 177 19.98 -4.47 -13.36
CA THR A 177 18.69 -5.10 -13.67
C THR A 177 18.58 -6.51 -13.08
N GLY A 178 19.68 -7.26 -13.00
CA GLY A 178 19.76 -8.56 -12.35
C GLY A 178 19.44 -8.48 -10.85
N LEU A 179 20.08 -7.55 -10.13
CA LEU A 179 19.85 -7.33 -8.70
C LEU A 179 18.39 -6.92 -8.42
N LEU A 180 17.86 -5.96 -9.19
CA LEU A 180 16.47 -5.51 -9.04
C LEU A 180 15.47 -6.65 -9.27
N LYS A 181 15.70 -7.47 -10.32
CA LYS A 181 14.87 -8.65 -10.59
C LYS A 181 14.91 -9.67 -9.46
N GLU A 182 16.09 -9.93 -8.88
CA GLU A 182 16.22 -10.87 -7.77
C GLU A 182 15.49 -10.36 -6.52
N GLN A 183 15.65 -9.09 -6.17
CA GLN A 183 14.94 -8.46 -5.06
C GLN A 183 13.43 -8.52 -5.28
N TYR A 184 12.95 -8.18 -6.48
CA TYR A 184 11.53 -8.27 -6.81
C TYR A 184 10.98 -9.69 -6.71
N ARG A 185 11.71 -10.69 -7.22
CA ARG A 185 11.31 -12.10 -7.11
C ARG A 185 11.18 -12.55 -5.67
N LYS A 186 12.08 -12.11 -4.78
CA LYS A 186 11.99 -12.40 -3.33
C LYS A 186 10.73 -11.81 -2.71
N MET A 187 10.36 -10.59 -3.11
CA MET A 187 9.14 -9.92 -2.63
C MET A 187 7.85 -10.57 -3.15
N ALA A 188 7.86 -10.98 -4.43
CA ALA A 188 6.73 -11.58 -5.11
C ALA A 188 6.63 -13.11 -4.94
N ALA A 189 7.63 -13.75 -4.33
CA ALA A 189 7.64 -15.18 -4.09
C ALA A 189 6.47 -15.58 -3.18
N ARG A 190 5.79 -16.65 -3.59
CA ARG A 190 4.77 -17.31 -2.77
C ARG A 190 5.48 -18.44 -2.04
N ASP A 191 5.59 -18.32 -0.71
CA ASP A 191 5.91 -19.45 0.18
C ASP A 191 4.89 -20.59 -0.03
#